data_AF-A0A9Q2YVQ1-F1
#
_entry.id   AF-A0A9Q2YVQ1-F1
#
_cell.length_a   1.000
_cell.length_b   1.000
_cell.length_c   1.000
_cell.angle_alpha   90.00
_cell.angle_beta   90.00
_cell.angle_gamma   90.00
#
_symmetry.space_group_name_H-M   'P 1'
#
loop_
_entity.id
_entity.type
_entity.pdbx_description
1 polymer ?
#
loop_
_entity_poly.entity_id
_entity_poly.type
_entity_poly.pdbx_seq_one_letter_code
_entity_poly.pdbx_strand_id
1 'polypeptide(L)'
;TIKLRRRIPYHIAVEFLMTGRWMDVKEAKHWGLINEIVPRKNLLNRAREIANKIAKGPNLIYSSIKEVLRETENVKEQPSFKTLRSLKTVNKVYRSKDLVEGATSFVKKSKPKWKGK
;
A
#
# COMPACT_ATOMS: atom_id res chain seq x y z
N THR A 1 8.31 -0.43 18.73
CA THR A 1 9.66 -0.96 18.45
C THR A 1 9.76 -1.69 17.10
N ILE A 2 8.95 -2.72 16.82
CA ILE A 2 9.12 -3.58 15.62
C ILE A 2 8.83 -2.86 14.29
N LYS A 3 7.74 -2.07 14.22
CA LYS A 3 7.27 -1.47 12.96
C LYS A 3 8.05 -0.22 12.55
N LEU A 4 8.44 0.63 13.50
CA LEU A 4 9.01 1.94 13.20
C LEU A 4 10.31 1.85 12.38
N ARG A 5 11.22 0.93 12.75
CA ARG A 5 12.48 0.67 12.01
C ARG A 5 12.30 0.20 10.56
N ARG A 6 11.09 -0.23 10.19
CA ARG A 6 10.73 -0.63 8.82
C ARG A 6 10.03 0.49 8.04
N ARG A 7 9.66 1.57 8.72
CA ARG A 7 8.89 2.69 8.15
C ARG A 7 9.74 3.92 7.90
N ILE A 8 10.79 4.12 8.70
CA ILE A 8 11.75 5.22 8.60
C ILE A 8 13.18 4.69 8.68
N PRO A 9 14.23 5.49 8.32
CA PRO A 9 15.62 5.03 8.38
C PRO A 9 16.01 4.48 9.74
N TYR A 10 16.84 3.43 9.73
CA TYR A 10 17.16 2.64 10.92
C TYR A 10 17.67 3.49 12.08
N HIS A 11 18.65 4.36 11.86
CA HIS A 11 19.24 5.19 12.92
C HIS A 11 18.24 6.18 13.53
N ILE A 12 17.38 6.78 12.70
CA ILE A 12 16.33 7.68 13.17
C ILE A 12 15.31 6.92 14.02
N ALA A 13 14.91 5.72 13.59
CA ALA A 13 14.00 4.89 14.36
C ALA A 13 14.60 4.47 15.71
N VAL A 14 15.89 4.08 15.75
CA VAL A 14 16.55 3.65 16.98
C VAL A 14 16.72 4.81 17.96
N GLU A 15 17.17 5.98 17.49
CA GLU A 15 17.26 7.19 18.32
C GLU A 15 15.90 7.51 18.93
N PHE A 16 14.85 7.64 18.12
CA PHE A 16 13.50 7.96 18.59
C PHE A 16 12.96 6.93 19.61
N LEU A 17 13.22 5.63 19.39
CA LEU A 17 12.78 4.58 20.30
C LEU A 17 13.54 4.58 21.64
N MET A 18 14.80 5.00 21.65
CA MET A 18 15.64 5.01 22.86
C MET A 18 15.50 6.30 23.66
N THR A 19 15.34 7.44 22.99
CA THR A 19 15.23 8.76 23.64
C THR A 19 13.80 9.08 24.06
N GLY A 20 12.79 8.52 23.37
CA GLY A 20 11.38 8.83 23.62
C GLY A 20 11.02 10.28 23.34
N ARG A 21 11.86 11.02 22.59
CA ARG A 21 11.61 12.42 22.26
C ARG A 21 10.33 12.58 21.44
N TRP A 22 9.84 13.81 21.34
CA TRP A 22 8.78 14.14 20.41
C TRP A 22 9.31 14.31 18.97
N MET A 23 8.54 13.85 18.00
CA MET A 23 8.80 14.02 16.57
C MET A 23 7.75 14.97 16.00
N ASP A 24 8.21 16.02 15.33
CA ASP A 24 7.30 16.97 14.69
C ASP A 24 6.74 16.41 13.37
N VAL A 25 5.66 17.02 12.89
CA VAL A 25 4.95 16.53 11.70
C VAL A 25 5.74 16.69 10.40
N LYS A 26 6.60 17.72 10.28
CA LYS A 26 7.45 17.94 9.11
C LYS A 26 8.56 16.89 9.07
N GLU A 27 9.17 16.59 10.21
CA GLU A 27 10.11 15.49 10.36
C GLU A 27 9.46 14.14 10.01
N ALA A 28 8.27 13.86 10.55
CA ALA A 28 7.53 12.64 10.24
C ALA A 28 7.24 12.49 8.73
N LYS A 29 6.90 13.58 8.04
CA LYS A 29 6.71 13.58 6.59
C LYS A 29 8.04 13.39 5.84
N HIS A 30 9.10 14.05 6.28
CA HIS A 30 10.42 13.96 5.66
C HIS A 30 10.93 12.52 5.63
N TRP A 31 10.76 11.78 6.74
CA TRP A 31 11.16 10.37 6.81
C TRP A 31 10.16 9.38 6.23
N GLY A 32 9.01 9.84 5.73
CA GLY A 32 7.97 8.97 5.15
C GLY A 32 7.14 8.20 6.18
N LEU A 33 7.16 8.61 7.46
CA LEU A 33 6.26 8.06 8.47
C LEU A 33 4.79 8.42 8.16
N ILE A 34 4.57 9.60 7.57
CA ILE A 34 3.30 10.05 7.02
C ILE A 34 3.45 10.49 5.57
N ASN A 35 2.39 10.34 4.77
CA ASN A 35 2.42 10.67 3.34
C ASN A 35 2.15 12.15 3.06
N GLU A 36 1.27 12.78 3.84
CA GLU A 36 0.73 14.11 3.52
C GLU A 36 0.47 14.91 4.80
N ILE A 37 0.68 16.23 4.74
CA ILE A 37 0.30 17.18 5.78
C ILE A 37 -0.76 18.09 5.19
N VAL A 38 -1.89 18.21 5.87
CA VAL A 38 -3.01 19.07 5.44
C VAL A 38 -3.53 19.90 6.62
N PRO A 39 -4.16 21.05 6.35
CA PRO A 39 -4.87 21.79 7.40
C PRO A 39 -5.90 20.90 8.10
N ARG A 40 -6.02 21.01 9.43
CA ARG A 40 -6.90 20.17 10.25
C ARG A 40 -8.34 20.10 9.71
N LYS A 41 -8.89 21.23 9.26
CA LYS A 41 -10.23 21.33 8.68
C LYS A 41 -10.43 20.46 7.41
N ASN A 42 -9.37 20.15 6.70
CA ASN A 42 -9.40 19.39 5.45
C ASN A 42 -9.05 17.90 5.63
N LEU A 43 -8.63 17.47 6.84
CA LEU A 43 -8.10 16.12 7.08
C LEU A 43 -9.05 15.01 6.62
N LEU A 44 -10.32 15.05 7.07
CA LEU A 44 -11.29 14.03 6.71
C LEU A 44 -11.69 14.07 5.23
N ASN A 45 -11.79 15.26 4.65
CA ASN A 45 -12.11 15.42 3.23
C ASN A 45 -11.01 14.78 2.39
N ARG A 46 -9.74 15.10 2.69
CA ARG A 46 -8.59 14.54 1.99
C ARG A 46 -8.49 13.02 2.15
N ALA A 47 -8.70 12.50 3.36
CA ALA A 47 -8.69 11.07 3.61
C ALA A 47 -9.78 10.34 2.79
N ARG A 48 -10.99 10.92 2.71
CA ARG A 48 -12.10 10.37 1.91
C ARG A 48 -11.83 10.44 0.41
N GLU A 49 -11.19 11.49 -0.09
CA GLU A 49 -10.77 11.56 -1.49
C GLU A 49 -9.86 10.39 -1.87
N ILE A 50 -8.85 10.11 -1.04
CA ILE A 50 -7.93 8.99 -1.24
C ILE A 50 -8.69 7.66 -1.15
N ALA A 51 -9.55 7.49 -0.15
CA ALA A 51 -10.37 6.29 0.00
C ALA A 51 -11.29 6.06 -1.22
N ASN A 52 -11.92 7.12 -1.72
CA ASN A 52 -12.76 7.07 -2.92
C ASN A 52 -11.96 6.73 -4.18
N LYS A 53 -10.72 7.21 -4.29
CA LYS A 53 -9.82 6.85 -5.39
C LYS A 53 -9.48 5.36 -5.34
N ILE A 54 -9.18 4.82 -4.16
CA ILE A 54 -8.94 3.39 -3.96
C ILE A 54 -10.21 2.60 -4.27
N ALA A 55 -11.36 2.97 -3.72
CA ALA A 55 -12.63 2.26 -3.90
C ALA A 55 -13.10 2.15 -5.35
N LYS A 56 -12.71 3.09 -6.22
CA LYS A 56 -12.99 3.07 -7.67
C LYS A 56 -12.09 2.13 -8.46
N GLY A 57 -11.05 1.57 -7.84
CA GLY A 57 -10.12 0.66 -8.50
C GLY A 57 -10.49 -0.82 -8.37
N PRO A 58 -9.59 -1.71 -8.80
CA PRO A 58 -9.81 -3.16 -8.78
C PRO A 58 -9.68 -3.74 -7.37
N ASN A 59 -10.80 -3.84 -6.66
CA ASN A 59 -10.85 -4.36 -5.27
C ASN A 59 -10.19 -5.74 -5.11
N LEU A 60 -10.32 -6.63 -6.11
CA LEU A 60 -9.69 -7.95 -6.09
C LEU A 60 -8.16 -7.87 -6.14
N ILE A 61 -7.61 -6.89 -6.87
CA ILE A 61 -6.16 -6.68 -6.95
C ILE A 61 -5.65 -6.06 -5.65
N TYR A 62 -6.38 -5.11 -5.07
CA TYR A 62 -5.96 -4.49 -3.80
C TYR A 62 -5.91 -5.46 -2.63
N SER A 63 -6.85 -6.40 -2.54
CA SER A 63 -6.80 -7.43 -1.49
C SER A 63 -5.57 -8.33 -1.67
N SER A 64 -5.25 -8.70 -2.91
CA SER A 64 -4.06 -9.48 -3.23
C SER A 64 -2.77 -8.72 -2.90
N ILE A 65 -2.65 -7.45 -3.31
CA ILE A 65 -1.49 -6.61 -2.97
C ILE A 65 -1.30 -6.54 -1.45
N LYS A 66 -2.38 -6.32 -0.69
CA LYS A 66 -2.29 -6.25 0.78
C LYS A 66 -1.84 -7.57 1.41
N GLU A 67 -2.27 -8.70 0.90
CA GLU A 67 -1.81 -10.02 1.37
C GLU A 67 -0.33 -10.21 1.04
N VAL A 68 0.09 -9.96 -0.20
CA VAL A 68 1.49 -10.06 -0.62
C VAL A 68 2.38 -9.22 0.29
N LEU A 69 2.06 -7.93 0.49
CA LEU A 69 2.86 -7.04 1.33
C LEU A 69 3.00 -7.53 2.77
N ARG A 70 1.98 -8.23 3.31
CA ARG A 70 2.01 -8.78 4.65
C ARG A 70 2.88 -10.04 4.71
N GLU A 71 2.67 -10.96 3.78
CA GLU A 71 3.34 -12.26 3.75
C GLU A 71 4.82 -12.15 3.36
N THR A 72 5.21 -11.09 2.65
CA THR A 72 6.59 -10.84 2.24
C THR A 72 7.34 -9.85 3.13
N GLU A 73 6.69 -9.24 4.14
CA GLU A 73 7.29 -8.16 4.96
C GLU A 73 8.64 -8.54 5.59
N ASN A 74 8.86 -9.83 5.88
CA ASN A 74 10.07 -10.35 6.53
C ASN A 74 10.81 -11.40 5.71
N VAL A 75 10.48 -11.51 4.43
CA VAL A 75 11.07 -12.50 3.54
C VAL A 75 12.13 -11.80 2.68
N LYS A 76 13.28 -12.44 2.46
CA LYS A 76 14.25 -11.95 1.49
C LYS A 76 13.60 -11.82 0.11
N GLU A 77 14.09 -10.90 -0.71
CA GLU A 77 13.49 -10.59 -2.02
C GLU A 77 13.33 -11.84 -2.91
N GLN A 78 14.38 -12.63 -3.11
CA GLN A 78 14.27 -13.80 -3.98
C GLN A 78 13.24 -14.84 -3.50
N PRO A 79 13.24 -15.30 -2.23
CA PRO A 79 12.18 -16.16 -1.72
C PRO A 79 10.77 -15.54 -1.78
N SER A 80 10.64 -14.21 -1.72
CA SER A 80 9.34 -13.53 -1.76
C SER A 80 8.57 -13.80 -3.06
N PHE A 81 9.26 -14.02 -4.20
CA PHE A 81 8.61 -14.40 -5.46
C PHE A 81 7.97 -15.80 -5.40
N LYS A 82 8.51 -16.71 -4.57
CA LYS A 82 7.90 -18.02 -4.33
C LYS A 82 6.64 -17.86 -3.48
N THR A 83 6.72 -17.06 -2.41
CA THR A 83 5.57 -16.71 -1.57
C THR A 83 4.45 -16.10 -2.40
N LEU A 84 4.75 -15.07 -3.20
CA LEU A 84 3.81 -14.41 -4.12
C LEU A 84 3.02 -15.43 -4.96
N ARG A 85 3.70 -16.38 -5.61
CA ARG A 85 3.07 -17.38 -6.50
C ARG A 85 2.21 -18.40 -5.74
N SER A 86 2.50 -18.65 -4.46
CA SER A 86 1.71 -19.57 -3.64
C SER A 86 0.40 -18.99 -3.12
N LEU A 87 0.23 -17.67 -3.12
CA LEU A 87 -0.94 -17.02 -2.53
C LEU A 87 -2.20 -17.26 -3.38
N LYS A 88 -3.27 -17.70 -2.72
CA LYS A 88 -4.57 -17.95 -3.37
C LYS A 88 -5.17 -16.67 -3.96
N THR A 89 -4.98 -15.51 -3.32
CA THR A 89 -5.50 -14.24 -3.83
C THR A 89 -4.82 -13.84 -5.14
N VAL A 90 -3.52 -14.07 -5.25
CA VAL A 90 -2.73 -13.79 -6.46
C VAL A 90 -3.20 -14.68 -7.61
N ASN A 91 -3.37 -15.99 -7.35
CA ASN A 91 -3.92 -16.91 -8.33
C ASN A 91 -5.35 -16.55 -8.76
N LYS A 92 -6.16 -16.01 -7.84
CA LYS A 92 -7.51 -15.52 -8.16
C LYS A 92 -7.45 -14.28 -9.06
N VAL A 93 -6.52 -13.35 -8.84
CA VAL A 93 -6.29 -12.19 -9.71
C VAL A 93 -5.85 -12.64 -11.11
N TYR A 94 -4.92 -13.59 -11.22
CA TYR A 94 -4.45 -14.05 -12.53
C TYR A 94 -5.53 -14.71 -13.38
N ARG A 95 -6.56 -15.28 -12.73
CA ARG A 95 -7.70 -15.91 -13.41
C ARG A 95 -8.91 -14.98 -13.54
N SER A 96 -8.81 -13.73 -13.09
CA SER A 96 -9.96 -12.83 -13.05
C SER A 96 -10.22 -12.16 -14.40
N LYS A 97 -11.49 -11.84 -14.64
CA LYS A 97 -11.88 -11.00 -15.78
C LYS A 97 -11.45 -9.55 -15.58
N ASP A 98 -11.34 -9.11 -14.32
CA ASP A 98 -10.82 -7.78 -13.99
C ASP A 98 -9.38 -7.58 -14.50
N LEU A 99 -8.51 -8.61 -14.47
CA LEU A 99 -7.16 -8.48 -15.03
C LEU A 99 -7.20 -8.21 -16.55
N VAL A 100 -8.05 -8.95 -17.26
CA VAL A 100 -8.25 -8.79 -18.72
C VAL A 100 -8.88 -7.44 -19.05
N GLU A 101 -9.89 -7.01 -18.30
CA GLU A 101 -10.51 -5.69 -18.43
C GLU A 101 -9.47 -4.59 -18.21
N GLY A 102 -8.66 -4.66 -17.16
CA GLY A 102 -7.61 -3.69 -16.88
C GLY A 102 -6.62 -3.54 -18.03
N ALA A 103 -6.13 -4.64 -18.57
CA ALA A 103 -5.24 -4.63 -19.73
C ALA A 103 -5.94 -4.07 -20.99
N THR A 104 -7.18 -4.47 -21.24
CA THR A 104 -7.96 -4.03 -22.40
C THR A 104 -8.27 -2.54 -22.34
N SER A 105 -8.71 -2.03 -21.20
CA SER A 105 -9.01 -0.60 -21.00
C SER A 105 -7.75 0.26 -21.07
N PHE A 106 -6.59 -0.25 -20.62
CA PHE A 106 -5.32 0.43 -20.77
C PHE A 106 -4.96 0.63 -22.25
N VAL A 107 -5.03 -0.43 -23.06
CA VAL A 107 -4.77 -0.36 -24.51
C VAL A 107 -5.77 0.57 -25.20
N LYS A 108 -7.06 0.50 -24.84
CA LYS A 108 -8.12 1.35 -25.41
C LYS A 108 -8.15 2.78 -24.83
N LYS A 109 -7.25 3.12 -23.89
CA LYS A 109 -7.24 4.39 -23.14
C LYS A 109 -8.61 4.77 -22.56
N SER A 110 -9.38 3.77 -22.13
CA SER A 110 -10.73 3.94 -21.60
C SER A 110 -10.78 3.63 -20.10
N LYS A 111 -11.87 4.02 -19.43
CA LYS A 111 -12.06 3.72 -18.00
C LYS A 111 -12.45 2.24 -17.83
N PRO A 112 -11.71 1.45 -17.02
CA PRO A 112 -12.04 0.06 -16.76
C PRO A 112 -13.30 -0.10 -15.92
N LYS A 113 -14.05 -1.17 -16.20
CA LYS A 113 -15.25 -1.55 -15.44
C LYS A 113 -14.98 -2.77 -14.57
N TRP A 114 -14.53 -2.55 -13.34
CA TRP A 114 -14.26 -3.61 -12.38
C TRP A 114 -15.54 -4.31 -11.91
N LYS A 115 -15.56 -5.64 -11.95
CA LYS A 115 -16.69 -6.48 -11.54
C LYS A 115 -16.37 -7.37 -10.34
N GLY A 116 -15.11 -7.37 -9.86
CA GLY A 116 -14.67 -8.19 -8.73
C GLY A 116 -14.62 -9.69 -9.07
N LYS A 117 -14.53 -10.03 -10.36
CA LYS A 117 -14.61 -11.40 -10.89
C LYS A 117 -13.48 -11.65 -11.88
#